data_AF-A0A961KKT6-F1
#
_entry.id   AF-A0A961KKT6-F1
#
_cell.length_a   1.000
_cell.length_b   1.000
_cell.length_c   1.000
_cell.angle_alpha   90.00
_cell.angle_beta   90.00
_cell.angle_gamma   90.00
#
_symmetry.space_group_name_H-M   'P 1'
#
loop_
_entity.id
_entity.type
_entity.pdbx_description
1 polymer ?
#
loop_
_entity_poly.entity_id
_entity_poly.type
_entity_poly.pdbx_seq_one_letter_code
_entity_poly.pdbx_strand_id
1 'polypeptide(L)'
;MLSFFCAGIPSRAGAEKILEELGTDPGSVAAFRYRGNGWPGRACATLKDGSERSMSYFDSWGGFLSDHLQLRCKICADGTGKAADLAFADAWETDAKGYPLFEERDGVSLIVARTAKGAGLLKDSEAAGRLATAAFDLAALDAMQPGQSGRRKALLARLAGLWVLGRTVPRYRGLHILKAARRNPPASTFRNFIGMIRRGLTGRV
;
A
#
# COMPACT_ATOMS: atom_id res chain seq x y z
N MET A 1 -13.52 10.46 -11.52
CA MET A 1 -12.71 9.26 -11.30
C MET A 1 -12.28 9.20 -9.85
N LEU A 2 -12.57 8.08 -9.20
CA LEU A 2 -12.22 7.82 -7.80
C LEU A 2 -11.05 6.82 -7.75
N SER A 3 -10.18 6.95 -6.75
CA SER A 3 -9.07 6.03 -6.50
C SER A 3 -8.79 5.93 -5.01
N PHE A 4 -7.93 5.01 -4.61
CA PHE A 4 -7.44 4.90 -3.24
C PHE A 4 -5.92 4.73 -3.19
N PHE A 5 -5.34 4.90 -2.01
CA PHE A 5 -3.92 4.67 -1.77
C PHE A 5 -3.65 3.17 -1.72
N CYS A 6 -2.71 2.70 -2.52
CA CYS A 6 -2.42 1.28 -2.66
C CYS A 6 -1.07 0.91 -2.04
N ALA A 7 -1.09 -0.02 -1.08
CA ALA A 7 0.09 -0.57 -0.45
C ALA A 7 0.75 -1.71 -1.26
N GLY A 8 0.08 -2.14 -2.34
CA GLY A 8 0.52 -3.20 -3.24
C GLY A 8 -0.39 -4.42 -3.14
N ILE A 9 -0.22 -5.35 -4.08
CA ILE A 9 -0.98 -6.60 -4.12
C ILE A 9 0.01 -7.73 -3.77
N PRO A 10 -0.25 -8.49 -2.69
CA PRO A 10 0.53 -9.68 -2.37
C PRO A 10 0.42 -10.74 -3.47
N SER A 11 1.43 -11.60 -3.60
CA SER A 11 1.34 -12.79 -4.45
C SER A 11 0.45 -13.85 -3.79
N ARG A 12 -0.01 -14.82 -4.59
CA ARG A 12 -0.72 -15.99 -4.09
C ARG A 12 0.07 -16.72 -3.01
N ALA A 13 1.38 -16.89 -3.20
CA ALA A 13 2.26 -17.49 -2.20
C ALA A 13 2.28 -16.72 -0.87
N GLY A 14 2.11 -15.39 -0.91
CA GLY A 14 1.98 -14.59 0.32
C GLY A 14 0.67 -14.87 1.07
N ALA A 15 -0.42 -15.09 0.33
CA ALA A 15 -1.71 -15.47 0.92
C ALA A 15 -1.68 -16.90 1.49
N GLU A 16 -1.10 -17.85 0.75
CA GLU A 16 -0.90 -19.23 1.21
C GLU A 16 -0.06 -19.29 2.48
N LYS A 17 0.99 -18.46 2.57
CA LYS A 17 1.80 -18.34 3.80
C LYS A 17 0.98 -17.84 4.99
N ILE A 18 0.07 -16.87 4.82
CA ILE A 18 -0.82 -16.48 5.92
C ILE A 18 -1.70 -17.65 6.36
N LEU A 19 -2.24 -18.43 5.43
CA LEU A 19 -3.07 -19.57 5.77
C LEU A 19 -2.29 -20.61 6.59
N GLU A 20 -1.03 -20.85 6.24
CA GLU A 20 -0.11 -21.69 7.00
C GLU A 20 0.11 -21.15 8.43
N GLU A 21 0.40 -19.86 8.57
CA GLU A 21 0.59 -19.20 9.88
C GLU A 21 -0.70 -19.19 10.73
N LEU A 22 -1.87 -19.20 10.10
CA LEU A 22 -3.17 -19.35 10.76
C LEU A 22 -3.48 -20.81 11.14
N GLY A 23 -2.61 -21.76 10.78
CA GLY A 23 -2.83 -23.20 11.01
C GLY A 23 -3.99 -23.74 10.17
N THR A 24 -4.19 -23.21 8.96
CA THR A 24 -5.30 -23.58 8.06
C THR A 24 -4.78 -24.26 6.79
N ASP A 25 -5.42 -25.36 6.40
CA ASP A 25 -5.20 -25.98 5.10
C ASP A 25 -5.94 -25.18 4.00
N PRO A 26 -5.28 -24.75 2.91
CA PRO A 26 -5.96 -24.04 1.82
C PRO A 26 -7.17 -24.78 1.24
N GLY A 27 -7.16 -26.12 1.24
CA GLY A 27 -8.29 -26.94 0.78
C GLY A 27 -9.54 -26.84 1.67
N SER A 28 -9.36 -26.48 2.95
CA SER A 28 -10.43 -26.29 3.93
C SER A 28 -11.02 -24.88 3.95
N VAL A 29 -10.39 -23.91 3.28
CA VAL A 29 -10.80 -22.50 3.27
C VAL A 29 -11.96 -22.29 2.28
N ALA A 30 -13.03 -21.65 2.74
CA ALA A 30 -14.16 -21.22 1.92
C ALA A 30 -13.98 -19.77 1.44
N ALA A 31 -13.45 -18.90 2.28
CA ALA A 31 -13.17 -17.50 1.95
C ALA A 31 -11.94 -16.99 2.71
N PHE A 32 -11.20 -16.07 2.08
CA PHE A 32 -10.09 -15.38 2.73
C PHE A 32 -10.21 -13.87 2.53
N ARG A 33 -10.05 -13.13 3.63
CA ARG A 33 -10.08 -11.68 3.68
C ARG A 33 -8.74 -11.17 4.17
N TYR A 34 -8.02 -10.43 3.34
CA TYR A 34 -6.73 -9.82 3.70
C TYR A 34 -6.86 -8.74 4.78
N ARG A 35 -8.02 -8.09 4.85
CA ARG A 35 -8.34 -7.00 5.78
C ARG A 35 -9.86 -6.78 5.85
N GLY A 36 -10.42 -6.52 7.02
CA GLY A 36 -11.76 -5.97 7.18
C GLY A 36 -12.37 -6.23 8.56
N ASN A 37 -13.66 -5.91 8.71
CA ASN A 37 -14.42 -5.94 9.96
C ASN A 37 -13.79 -5.09 11.07
N GLY A 38 -13.31 -3.91 10.70
CA GLY A 38 -12.63 -2.99 11.60
C GLY A 38 -11.77 -1.99 10.81
N TRP A 39 -11.02 -1.18 11.54
CA TRP A 39 -10.02 -0.27 10.98
C TRP A 39 -8.79 -0.29 11.89
N PRO A 40 -7.68 -0.94 11.47
CA PRO A 40 -7.49 -1.59 10.17
C PRO A 40 -8.32 -2.87 9.95
N GLY A 41 -8.84 -3.50 10.99
CA GLY A 41 -9.47 -4.81 10.96
C GLY A 41 -8.47 -5.95 10.95
N ARG A 42 -8.95 -7.16 10.67
CA ARG A 42 -8.17 -8.40 10.73
C ARG A 42 -8.04 -9.07 9.38
N ALA A 43 -6.95 -9.83 9.20
CA ALA A 43 -6.89 -10.84 8.15
C ALA A 43 -7.61 -12.09 8.65
N CYS A 44 -8.59 -12.61 7.91
CA CYS A 44 -9.45 -13.71 8.35
C CYS A 44 -9.61 -14.78 7.26
N ALA A 45 -9.43 -16.03 7.64
CA ALA A 45 -9.79 -17.21 6.87
C ALA A 45 -11.09 -17.80 7.45
N THR A 46 -12.12 -17.88 6.62
CA THR A 46 -13.37 -18.58 6.93
C THR A 46 -13.28 -19.99 6.33
N LEU A 47 -13.41 -21.01 7.17
CA LEU A 47 -13.34 -22.41 6.77
C LEU A 47 -14.70 -22.91 6.27
N LYS A 48 -14.69 -24.04 5.54
CA LYS A 48 -15.90 -24.68 5.01
C LYS A 48 -16.87 -25.17 6.09
N ASP A 49 -16.39 -25.39 7.32
CA ASP A 49 -17.21 -25.72 8.49
C ASP A 49 -17.85 -24.49 9.16
N GLY A 50 -17.56 -23.29 8.64
CA GLY A 50 -18.06 -22.01 9.17
C GLY A 50 -17.18 -21.41 10.28
N SER A 51 -16.16 -22.10 10.77
CA SER A 51 -15.24 -21.55 11.76
C SER A 51 -14.26 -20.55 11.13
N GLU A 52 -13.77 -19.61 11.94
CA GLU A 52 -12.84 -18.58 11.50
C GLU A 52 -11.46 -18.71 12.17
N ARG A 53 -10.41 -18.34 11.45
CA ARG A 53 -9.06 -18.11 11.98
C ARG A 53 -8.59 -16.74 11.51
N SER A 54 -8.02 -15.94 12.40
CA SER A 54 -7.62 -14.57 12.06
C SER A 54 -6.39 -14.10 12.81
N MET A 55 -5.68 -13.14 12.22
CA MET A 55 -4.55 -12.43 12.81
C MET A 55 -4.70 -10.91 12.66
N SER A 56 -3.94 -10.14 13.43
CA SER A 56 -3.98 -8.68 13.35
C SER A 56 -3.52 -8.17 11.98
N TYR A 57 -3.88 -6.93 11.65
CA TYR A 57 -3.37 -6.28 10.44
C TYR A 57 -1.84 -6.15 10.46
N PHE A 58 -1.26 -5.85 11.62
CA PHE A 58 0.19 -5.72 11.76
C PHE A 58 0.90 -7.05 11.49
N ASP A 59 0.42 -8.14 12.08
CA ASP A 59 1.02 -9.46 11.90
C ASP A 59 0.91 -9.92 10.45
N SER A 60 -0.29 -9.80 9.87
CA SER A 60 -0.53 -10.20 8.46
C SER A 60 0.24 -9.31 7.47
N TRP A 61 -0.01 -8.00 7.47
CA TRP A 61 0.55 -7.09 6.48
C TRP A 61 2.02 -6.78 6.74
N GLY A 62 2.33 -6.33 7.95
CA GLY A 62 3.68 -5.93 8.37
C GLY A 62 4.62 -7.13 8.49
N GLY A 63 4.14 -8.25 9.05
CA GLY A 63 4.94 -9.46 9.25
C GLY A 63 5.16 -10.30 7.99
N PHE A 64 4.16 -10.42 7.11
CA PHE A 64 4.23 -11.35 5.97
C PHE A 64 3.94 -10.69 4.61
N LEU A 65 2.76 -10.15 4.37
CA LEU A 65 2.30 -9.82 3.01
C LEU A 65 3.13 -8.77 2.30
N SER A 66 3.65 -7.79 3.04
CA SER A 66 4.45 -6.69 2.46
C SER A 66 5.76 -7.16 1.81
N ASP A 67 6.29 -8.31 2.22
CA ASP A 67 7.47 -8.92 1.60
C ASP A 67 7.14 -9.66 0.30
N HIS A 68 5.94 -10.23 0.24
CA HIS A 68 5.41 -11.03 -0.87
C HIS A 68 4.69 -10.19 -1.95
N LEU A 69 4.86 -8.87 -1.98
CA LEU A 69 4.29 -8.02 -3.03
C LEU A 69 4.77 -8.43 -4.43
N GLN A 70 3.86 -8.37 -5.40
CA GLN A 70 4.17 -8.59 -6.80
C GLN A 70 5.21 -7.58 -7.33
N LEU A 71 6.03 -8.00 -8.30
CA LEU A 71 7.05 -7.14 -8.91
C LEU A 71 6.44 -5.82 -9.42
N ARG A 72 5.31 -5.89 -10.10
CA ARG A 72 4.62 -4.72 -10.66
C ARG A 72 4.33 -3.66 -9.59
N CYS A 73 3.98 -4.07 -8.37
CA CYS A 73 3.77 -3.15 -7.25
C CYS A 73 5.07 -2.55 -6.73
N LYS A 74 6.19 -3.29 -6.79
CA LYS A 74 7.51 -2.79 -6.36
C LYS A 74 8.09 -1.74 -7.31
N ILE A 75 7.68 -1.75 -8.58
CA ILE A 75 8.06 -0.78 -9.61
C ILE A 75 6.93 0.16 -10.03
N CYS A 76 5.84 0.23 -9.27
CA CYS A 76 4.73 1.14 -9.54
C CYS A 76 5.16 2.59 -9.24
N ALA A 77 4.81 3.51 -10.15
CA ALA A 77 5.07 4.94 -9.99
C ALA A 77 3.95 5.71 -9.29
N ASP A 78 2.80 5.07 -9.07
CA ASP A 78 1.63 5.68 -8.48
C ASP A 78 0.93 4.75 -7.49
N GLY A 79 1.18 5.00 -6.20
CA GLY A 79 0.45 4.36 -5.10
C GLY A 79 -0.60 5.27 -4.48
N THR A 80 -0.83 6.48 -5.01
CA THR A 80 -1.68 7.51 -4.38
C THR A 80 -2.77 8.05 -5.29
N GLY A 81 -3.02 7.39 -6.43
CA GLY A 81 -4.06 7.75 -7.39
C GLY A 81 -3.87 9.16 -7.94
N LYS A 82 -2.69 9.48 -8.47
CA LYS A 82 -2.35 10.85 -8.91
C LYS A 82 -3.23 11.36 -10.04
N ALA A 83 -3.76 10.47 -10.86
CA ALA A 83 -4.64 10.83 -11.97
C ALA A 83 -6.10 11.01 -11.55
N ALA A 84 -6.50 10.62 -10.33
CA ALA A 84 -7.89 10.62 -9.90
C ALA A 84 -8.39 12.03 -9.55
N ASP A 85 -9.71 12.24 -9.66
CA ASP A 85 -10.36 13.47 -9.19
C ASP A 85 -10.39 13.50 -7.65
N LEU A 86 -10.67 12.34 -7.05
CA LEU A 86 -10.60 12.08 -5.61
C LEU A 86 -9.79 10.82 -5.35
N ALA A 87 -8.87 10.89 -4.39
CA ALA A 87 -8.13 9.74 -3.88
C ALA A 87 -8.33 9.59 -2.37
N PHE A 88 -8.58 8.36 -1.91
CA PHE A 88 -8.84 8.05 -0.50
C PHE A 88 -7.67 7.30 0.13
N ALA A 89 -7.40 7.51 1.41
CA ALA A 89 -6.41 6.75 2.17
C ALA A 89 -6.88 6.54 3.60
N ASP A 90 -6.31 5.55 4.29
CA ASP A 90 -6.46 5.47 5.73
C ASP A 90 -5.68 6.63 6.39
N ALA A 91 -6.35 7.41 7.24
CA ALA A 91 -5.74 8.48 8.04
C ALA A 91 -5.17 7.90 9.34
N TRP A 92 -4.12 7.06 9.23
CA TRP A 92 -3.48 6.41 10.37
C TRP A 92 -3.07 7.43 11.44
N GLU A 93 -3.39 7.17 12.70
CA GLU A 93 -2.71 7.88 13.78
C GLU A 93 -1.25 7.47 13.84
N THR A 94 -0.39 8.37 14.32
CA THR A 94 1.03 8.09 14.48
C THR A 94 1.42 8.12 15.95
N ASP A 95 2.35 7.25 16.34
CA ASP A 95 2.98 7.30 17.65
C ASP A 95 3.81 8.60 17.84
N ALA A 96 4.38 8.77 19.04
CA ALA A 96 5.24 9.91 19.36
C ALA A 96 6.51 10.01 18.48
N LYS A 97 6.83 8.96 17.72
CA LYS A 97 7.96 8.90 16.78
C LYS A 97 7.53 9.10 15.33
N GLY A 98 6.24 9.34 15.08
CA GLY A 98 5.69 9.56 13.74
C GLY A 98 5.49 8.26 12.93
N TYR A 99 5.32 7.11 13.60
CA TYR A 99 5.05 5.83 12.93
C TYR A 99 3.57 5.44 13.04
N PRO A 100 2.93 4.95 11.97
CA PRO A 100 1.50 4.62 11.99
C PRO A 100 1.18 3.51 12.99
N LEU A 101 0.13 3.74 13.79
CA LEU A 101 -0.47 2.77 14.70
C LEU A 101 -1.55 1.96 13.98
N PHE A 102 -1.65 0.68 14.29
CA PHE A 102 -2.55 -0.28 13.64
C PHE A 102 -3.52 -0.95 14.63
N GLU A 103 -3.87 -0.23 15.69
CA GLU A 103 -4.86 -0.65 16.68
C GLU A 103 -6.28 -0.38 16.18
N GLU A 104 -7.23 -1.24 16.57
CA GLU A 104 -8.62 -1.12 16.15
C GLU A 104 -9.30 0.13 16.73
N ARG A 105 -10.02 0.86 15.87
CA ARG A 105 -10.81 2.03 16.25
C ARG A 105 -11.81 2.44 15.16
N ASP A 106 -12.57 3.49 15.46
CA ASP A 106 -13.40 4.17 14.46
C ASP A 106 -12.52 4.69 13.32
N GLY A 107 -12.80 4.21 12.11
CA GLY A 107 -11.98 4.47 10.95
C GLY A 107 -12.17 5.87 10.39
N VAL A 108 -11.06 6.57 10.14
CA VAL A 108 -11.05 7.86 9.46
C VAL A 108 -10.36 7.72 8.11
N SER A 109 -11.03 8.19 7.06
CA SER A 109 -10.46 8.24 5.71
C SER A 109 -9.94 9.64 5.39
N LEU A 110 -8.71 9.72 4.93
CA LEU A 110 -8.17 10.91 4.27
C LEU A 110 -8.77 11.01 2.86
N ILE A 111 -9.21 12.20 2.48
CA ILE A 111 -9.71 12.52 1.14
C ILE A 111 -8.78 13.52 0.48
N VAL A 112 -8.30 13.22 -0.73
CA VAL A 112 -7.47 14.12 -1.53
C VAL A 112 -8.23 14.49 -2.80
N ALA A 113 -8.79 15.70 -2.83
CA ALA A 113 -9.34 16.31 -4.02
C ALA A 113 -8.22 16.87 -4.91
N ARG A 114 -8.16 16.46 -6.18
CA ARG A 114 -7.11 16.89 -7.13
C ARG A 114 -7.63 17.80 -8.23
N THR A 115 -8.92 17.72 -8.55
CA THR A 115 -9.54 18.47 -9.65
C THR A 115 -10.75 19.24 -9.14
N ALA A 116 -11.17 20.27 -9.89
CA ALA A 116 -12.39 21.00 -9.59
C ALA A 116 -13.63 20.08 -9.58
N LYS A 117 -13.65 19.06 -10.47
CA LYS A 117 -14.71 18.05 -10.50
C LYS A 117 -14.73 17.22 -9.21
N GLY A 118 -13.56 16.79 -8.73
CA GLY A 118 -13.45 16.04 -7.47
C GLY A 118 -13.87 16.88 -6.25
N ALA A 119 -13.44 18.14 -6.21
CA ALA A 119 -13.83 19.07 -5.15
C ALA A 119 -15.34 19.35 -5.15
N GLY A 120 -15.94 19.52 -6.34
CA GLY A 120 -17.39 19.68 -6.49
C GLY A 120 -18.15 18.47 -5.96
N LEU A 121 -17.76 17.25 -6.38
CA LEU A 121 -18.38 16.01 -5.91
C LEU A 121 -18.28 15.83 -4.39
N LEU A 122 -17.14 16.20 -3.79
CA LEU A 122 -16.97 16.16 -2.34
C LEU A 122 -17.96 17.11 -1.65
N LYS A 123 -18.05 18.34 -2.13
CA LYS A 123 -18.97 19.37 -1.59
C LYS A 123 -20.44 18.96 -1.73
N ASP A 124 -20.82 18.36 -2.86
CA ASP A 124 -22.17 17.85 -3.06
C ASP A 124 -22.49 16.70 -2.09
N SER A 125 -21.50 15.85 -1.78
CA SER A 125 -21.64 14.76 -0.82
C SER A 125 -21.80 15.26 0.62
N GLU A 126 -21.08 16.32 0.99
CA GLU A 126 -21.24 17.03 2.27
C GLU A 126 -22.61 17.69 2.38
N ALA A 127 -23.03 18.44 1.35
CA ALA A 127 -24.32 19.12 1.31
C ALA A 127 -25.51 18.14 1.38
N ALA A 128 -25.35 16.94 0.83
CA ALA A 128 -26.32 15.86 0.92
C ALA A 128 -26.28 15.08 2.26
N GLY A 129 -25.44 15.48 3.22
CA GLY A 129 -25.32 14.84 4.53
C GLY A 129 -24.78 13.41 4.47
N ARG A 130 -24.05 13.04 3.40
CA ARG A 130 -23.54 11.67 3.21
C ARG A 130 -22.21 11.43 3.90
N LEU A 131 -21.47 12.49 4.18
CA LEU A 131 -20.20 12.44 4.90
C LEU A 131 -19.95 13.77 5.61
N ALA A 132 -19.09 13.74 6.62
CA ALA A 132 -18.53 14.92 7.27
C ALA A 132 -17.02 14.96 7.00
N THR A 133 -16.47 16.14 6.75
CA THR A 133 -15.02 16.33 6.62
C THR A 133 -14.49 17.29 7.67
N ALA A 134 -13.19 17.18 7.93
CA ALA A 134 -12.43 18.12 8.74
C ALA A 134 -11.15 18.50 8.01
N ALA A 135 -10.59 19.66 8.33
CA ALA A 135 -9.29 20.06 7.82
C ALA A 135 -8.20 19.07 8.26
N PHE A 136 -7.25 18.80 7.36
CA PHE A 136 -6.17 17.86 7.61
C PHE A 136 -4.82 18.52 7.29
N ASP A 137 -3.85 18.40 8.21
CA ASP A 137 -2.49 18.91 7.99
C ASP A 137 -1.70 17.98 7.06
N LEU A 138 -1.36 18.49 5.88
CA LEU A 138 -0.59 17.78 4.88
C LEU A 138 0.82 17.40 5.37
N ALA A 139 1.40 18.12 6.34
CA ALA A 139 2.72 17.78 6.86
C ALA A 139 2.72 16.43 7.60
N ALA A 140 1.59 16.06 8.23
CA ALA A 140 1.44 14.78 8.91
C ALA A 140 1.38 13.58 7.95
N LEU A 141 1.03 13.80 6.67
CA LEU A 141 0.80 12.71 5.71
C LEU A 141 2.03 11.85 5.42
N ASP A 142 3.24 12.43 5.39
CA ASP A 142 4.46 11.66 5.09
C ASP A 142 4.76 10.64 6.21
N ALA A 143 4.47 11.03 7.46
CA ALA A 143 4.61 10.18 8.64
C ALA A 143 3.53 9.08 8.71
N MET A 144 2.29 9.38 8.29
CA MET A 144 1.21 8.40 8.23
C MET A 144 1.41 7.36 7.12
N GLN A 145 2.00 7.76 5.99
CA GLN A 145 2.09 6.94 4.78
C GLN A 145 3.55 6.77 4.28
N PRO A 146 4.51 6.38 5.14
CA PRO A 146 5.93 6.36 4.81
C PRO A 146 6.23 5.35 3.69
N GLY A 147 5.45 4.27 3.60
CA GLY A 147 5.52 3.30 2.53
C GLY A 147 5.22 3.89 1.14
N GLN A 148 4.31 4.87 1.04
CA GLN A 148 4.00 5.54 -0.23
C GLN A 148 5.17 6.42 -0.69
N SER A 149 5.68 7.24 0.23
CA SER A 149 6.81 8.14 0.00
C SER A 149 8.09 7.38 -0.33
N GLY A 150 8.43 6.38 0.49
CA GLY A 150 9.63 5.55 0.35
C GLY A 150 9.67 4.76 -0.95
N ARG A 151 8.55 4.12 -1.35
CA ARG A 151 8.49 3.38 -2.62
C ARG A 151 8.70 4.30 -3.83
N ARG A 152 8.13 5.51 -3.80
CA ARG A 152 8.33 6.51 -4.86
C ARG A 152 9.78 6.98 -4.94
N LYS A 153 10.41 7.27 -3.81
CA LYS A 153 11.83 7.67 -3.70
C LYS A 153 12.75 6.56 -4.21
N ALA A 154 12.44 5.29 -3.91
CA ALA A 154 13.24 4.13 -4.31
C ALA A 154 13.02 3.66 -5.77
N LEU A 155 11.99 4.16 -6.45
CA LEU A 155 11.55 3.62 -7.74
C LEU A 155 12.65 3.65 -8.81
N LEU A 156 13.35 4.77 -8.96
CA LEU A 156 14.38 4.91 -9.99
C LEU A 156 15.49 3.87 -9.82
N ALA A 157 15.92 3.61 -8.59
CA ALA A 157 16.93 2.60 -8.28
C ALA A 157 16.47 1.20 -8.66
N ARG A 158 15.19 0.88 -8.40
CA ARG A 158 14.60 -0.41 -8.77
C ARG A 158 14.50 -0.56 -10.29
N LEU A 159 14.09 0.48 -11.00
CA LEU A 159 14.05 0.47 -12.47
C LEU A 159 15.46 0.28 -13.07
N ALA A 160 16.47 0.97 -12.51
CA ALA A 160 17.86 0.78 -12.94
C ALA A 160 18.35 -0.65 -12.72
N GLY A 161 18.01 -1.28 -11.59
CA GLY A 161 18.38 -2.68 -11.32
C GLY A 161 17.74 -3.66 -12.31
N LEU A 162 16.47 -3.45 -12.68
CA LEU A 162 15.82 -4.25 -13.73
C LEU A 162 16.46 -4.04 -15.11
N TRP A 163 16.80 -2.80 -15.43
CA TRP A 163 17.43 -2.45 -16.69
C TRP A 163 18.81 -3.12 -16.85
N VAL A 164 19.63 -3.16 -15.80
CA VAL A 164 20.93 -3.86 -15.78
C VAL A 164 20.78 -5.36 -16.05
N LEU A 165 19.68 -5.96 -15.59
CA LEU A 165 19.36 -7.37 -15.85
C LEU A 165 18.78 -7.62 -17.26
N GLY A 166 18.77 -6.62 -18.14
CA GLY A 166 18.19 -6.73 -19.48
C GLY A 166 16.66 -6.87 -19.48
N ARG A 167 15.97 -6.54 -18.38
CA ARG A 167 14.50 -6.63 -18.29
C ARG A 167 13.84 -5.40 -18.87
N THR A 168 12.64 -5.60 -19.41
CA THR A 168 11.79 -4.49 -19.88
C THR A 168 11.35 -3.62 -18.71
N VAL A 169 11.59 -2.31 -18.81
CA VAL A 169 11.20 -1.33 -17.79
C VAL A 169 10.09 -0.40 -18.30
N PRO A 170 9.05 -0.10 -17.49
CA PRO A 170 8.02 0.83 -17.90
C PRO A 170 8.56 2.24 -18.12
N ARG A 171 8.03 2.92 -19.15
CA ARG A 171 8.30 4.34 -19.40
C ARG A 171 7.30 5.21 -18.65
N TYR A 172 7.75 5.85 -17.58
CA TYR A 172 6.94 6.79 -16.82
C TYR A 172 7.22 8.24 -17.25
N ARG A 173 6.16 8.98 -17.59
CA ARG A 173 6.21 10.41 -17.96
C ARG A 173 5.34 11.23 -17.00
N GLY A 174 5.72 12.48 -16.71
CA GLY A 174 4.93 13.38 -15.87
C GLY A 174 4.84 13.03 -14.37
N LEU A 175 5.50 11.96 -13.92
CA LEU A 175 5.40 11.49 -12.52
C LEU A 175 6.57 11.98 -11.63
N HIS A 176 7.42 12.88 -12.13
CA HIS A 176 8.53 13.49 -11.37
C HIS A 176 9.41 12.48 -10.62
N ILE A 177 9.68 11.31 -11.24
CA ILE A 177 10.43 10.21 -10.59
C ILE A 177 11.86 10.64 -10.25
N LEU A 178 12.54 11.37 -11.14
CA LEU A 178 13.88 11.89 -10.89
C LEU A 178 13.91 12.83 -9.67
N LYS A 179 12.92 13.73 -9.56
CA LYS A 179 12.78 14.65 -8.42
C LYS A 179 12.56 13.89 -7.11
N ALA A 180 11.75 12.82 -7.14
CA ALA A 180 11.53 11.97 -5.98
C ALA A 180 12.80 11.17 -5.61
N ALA A 181 13.51 10.62 -6.58
CA ALA A 181 14.71 9.83 -6.37
C ALA A 181 15.85 10.64 -5.72
N ARG A 182 15.99 11.93 -6.05
CA ARG A 182 16.96 12.85 -5.41
C ARG A 182 16.75 13.02 -3.90
N ARG A 183 15.55 12.74 -3.40
CA ARG A 183 15.22 12.79 -1.95
C ARG A 183 15.45 11.46 -1.25
N ASN A 184 15.88 10.41 -1.97
CA ASN A 184 16.16 9.11 -1.37
C ASN A 184 17.59 9.09 -0.81
N PRO A 185 17.80 8.66 0.45
CA PRO A 185 19.15 8.54 1.01
C PRO A 185 20.04 7.63 0.14
N PRO A 186 21.33 7.94 -0.08
CA PRO A 186 22.22 7.14 -0.94
C PRO A 186 22.26 5.66 -0.55
N ALA A 187 22.34 5.36 0.75
CA ALA A 187 22.31 3.98 1.25
C ALA A 187 21.01 3.25 0.90
N SER A 188 19.86 3.93 0.98
CA SER A 188 18.55 3.38 0.57
C SER A 188 18.51 3.14 -0.95
N THR A 189 19.04 4.07 -1.74
CA THR A 189 19.14 3.95 -3.21
C THR A 189 19.96 2.72 -3.60
N PHE A 190 21.17 2.57 -3.04
CA PHE A 190 22.03 1.43 -3.30
C PHE A 190 21.37 0.10 -2.88
N ARG A 191 20.79 0.04 -1.67
CA ARG A 191 20.08 -1.15 -1.17
C ARG A 191 18.93 -1.56 -2.09
N ASN A 192 18.14 -0.61 -2.59
CA ASN A 192 17.03 -0.91 -3.49
C ASN A 192 17.49 -1.34 -4.89
N PHE A 193 18.60 -0.77 -5.38
CA PHE A 193 19.21 -1.17 -6.64
C PHE A 193 19.73 -2.62 -6.58
N ILE A 194 20.62 -2.92 -5.61
CA ILE A 194 21.17 -4.27 -5.40
C ILE A 194 20.07 -5.26 -5.05
N GLY A 195 19.11 -4.86 -4.21
CA GLY A 195 17.96 -5.68 -3.86
C GLY A 195 17.11 -6.07 -5.06
N MET A 196 16.99 -5.19 -6.07
CA MET A 196 16.29 -5.52 -7.31
C MET A 196 17.10 -6.49 -8.19
N ILE A 197 18.41 -6.27 -8.32
CA ILE A 197 19.30 -7.18 -9.04
C ILE A 197 19.23 -8.59 -8.43
N ARG A 198 19.39 -8.69 -7.11
CA ARG A 198 19.29 -9.97 -6.38
C ARG A 198 17.95 -10.67 -6.61
N ARG A 199 16.83 -9.93 -6.59
CA ARG A 199 15.51 -10.51 -6.92
C ARG A 199 15.47 -11.08 -8.33
N GLY A 200 16.07 -10.41 -9.31
CA GLY A 200 16.10 -10.90 -10.68
C GLY A 200 16.99 -12.13 -10.87
N LEU A 201 18.13 -12.19 -10.19
CA LEU A 201 19.01 -13.38 -10.21
C LEU A 201 18.41 -14.58 -9.47
N THR A 202 17.45 -14.36 -8.57
CA THR A 202 16.80 -15.42 -7.78
C THR A 202 15.41 -15.81 -8.31
N GLY A 203 15.06 -15.40 -9.55
CA GLY A 203 13.78 -15.75 -10.18
C GLY A 203 12.55 -15.10 -9.54
N ARG A 204 12.73 -14.01 -8.78
CA ARG A 204 11.63 -13.27 -8.12
C ARG A 204 11.18 -12.01 -8.89
N VAL A 205 11.56 -11.92 -10.16
CA VAL A 205 11.26 -10.83 -11.11
C VAL A 205 10.61 -11.44 -12.33
#